data_AF-A0A1N7E8X2-F1
#
_entry.id   AF-A0A1N7E8X2-F1
#
_cell.length_a   1.000
_cell.length_b   1.000
_cell.length_c   1.000
_cell.angle_alpha   90.00
_cell.angle_beta   90.00
_cell.angle_gamma   90.00
#
_symmetry.space_group_name_H-M   'P 1'
#
loop_
_entity.id
_entity.type
_entity.pdbx_description
1 polymer ?
#
loop_
_entity_poly.entity_id
_entity_poly.type
_entity_poly.pdbx_seq_one_letter_code
_entity_poly.pdbx_strand_id
1 'polypeptide(L)'
;MRVKRSLVLECSRHEVLVGRPFVVRVRDTRNRPVEGATVEAGSKRTRTDERGRCEFTFHTPGFWKLVASKSPTDRDAYIPDATLVRALPRSTTTRTARRLHS
;
A
#
# COMPACT_ATOMS: atom_id res chain seq x y z
N MET A 1 30.26 7.12 7.83
CA MET A 1 29.32 7.77 6.90
C MET A 1 28.22 6.76 6.55
N ARG A 2 26.94 7.11 6.68
CA ARG A 2 25.83 6.22 6.33
C ARG A 2 25.54 6.29 4.85
N VAL A 3 25.27 5.15 4.22
CA VAL A 3 24.85 5.09 2.82
C VAL A 3 23.39 5.49 2.73
N LYS A 4 23.06 6.49 1.90
CA LYS A 4 21.67 6.87 1.65
C LYS A 4 21.04 5.88 0.67
N ARG A 5 19.89 5.32 1.03
CA ARG A 5 19.08 4.43 0.19
C ARG A 5 17.69 5.00 0.03
N SER A 6 17.25 5.27 -1.19
CA SER A 6 15.86 5.64 -1.43
C SER A 6 14.98 4.40 -1.40
N LEU A 7 13.87 4.49 -0.67
CA LEU A 7 12.80 3.52 -0.74
C LEU A 7 12.04 3.72 -2.05
N VAL A 8 11.47 2.65 -2.56
CA VAL A 8 10.60 2.61 -3.72
C VAL A 8 9.36 1.82 -3.30
N LEU A 9 8.23 2.51 -3.22
CA LEU A 9 6.95 1.92 -2.86
C LEU A 9 6.21 1.54 -4.15
N GLU A 10 6.04 0.23 -4.36
CA GLU A 10 5.33 -0.33 -5.50
C GLU A 10 3.99 -0.93 -5.06
N CYS A 11 2.92 -0.51 -5.71
CA CYS A 11 1.61 -1.13 -5.60
C CYS A 11 1.35 -1.96 -6.86
N SER A 12 0.87 -3.20 -6.70
CA SER A 12 0.52 -4.03 -7.86
C SER A 12 -0.62 -3.42 -8.70
N ARG A 13 -1.46 -2.59 -8.05
CA ARG A 13 -2.54 -1.82 -8.67
C ARG A 13 -2.70 -0.50 -7.92
N HIS A 14 -2.87 0.60 -8.66
CA HIS A 14 -3.21 1.91 -8.09
C HIS A 14 -4.71 2.11 -7.88
N GLU A 15 -5.54 1.17 -8.35
CA GLU A 15 -6.97 1.13 -8.08
C GLU A 15 -7.33 -0.22 -7.44
N VAL A 16 -7.96 -0.17 -6.28
CA VAL A 16 -8.32 -1.35 -5.49
C VAL A 16 -9.77 -1.25 -5.03
N LEU A 17 -10.47 -2.37 -4.94
CA LEU A 17 -11.83 -2.39 -4.40
C LEU A 17 -11.77 -2.37 -2.87
N VAL A 18 -12.61 -1.56 -2.24
CA VAL A 18 -12.78 -1.60 -0.78
C VAL A 18 -13.10 -3.02 -0.31
N GLY A 19 -12.61 -3.38 0.87
CA GLY A 19 -12.73 -4.70 1.48
C GLY A 19 -11.93 -5.81 0.79
N ARG A 20 -11.21 -5.54 -0.31
CA ARG A 20 -10.28 -6.52 -0.89
C ARG A 20 -8.85 -6.23 -0.41
N PRO A 21 -8.14 -7.25 0.08
CA PRO A 21 -6.72 -7.09 0.39
C PRO A 21 -5.92 -6.88 -0.89
N PHE A 22 -4.85 -6.09 -0.78
CA PHE A 22 -3.87 -5.92 -1.83
C PHE A 22 -2.46 -5.84 -1.24
N VAL A 23 -1.48 -6.24 -2.04
CA VAL A 23 -0.08 -6.31 -1.62
C VAL A 23 0.66 -5.05 -2.07
N VAL A 24 1.37 -4.45 -1.12
CA VAL A 24 2.31 -3.36 -1.30
C VAL A 24 3.72 -3.91 -1.15
N ARG A 25 4.63 -3.47 -2.02
CA ARG A 25 6.04 -3.84 -2.02
C ARG A 25 6.90 -2.62 -1.72
N VAL A 26 7.92 -2.78 -0.90
CA VAL A 26 8.93 -1.76 -0.63
C VAL A 26 10.29 -2.33 -1.00
N ARG A 27 10.99 -1.61 -1.87
CA ARG A 27 12.33 -1.96 -2.34
C ARG A 27 13.26 -0.77 -2.22
N ASP A 28 14.56 -0.99 -2.42
CA ASP A 28 15.51 0.09 -2.66
C ASP A 28 15.69 0.34 -4.17
N THR A 29 16.43 1.39 -4.53
CA THR A 29 16.75 1.73 -5.93
C THR A 29 17.58 0.68 -6.66
N ARG A 30 18.11 -0.32 -5.95
CA ARG A 30 18.80 -1.49 -6.52
C ARG A 30 17.86 -2.69 -6.64
N ASN A 31 16.55 -2.46 -6.56
CA ASN A 31 15.50 -3.48 -6.62
C ASN A 31 15.62 -4.55 -5.51
N ARG A 32 16.29 -4.26 -4.40
CA ARG A 32 16.39 -5.19 -3.26
C ARG A 32 15.19 -5.01 -2.32
N PRO A 33 14.58 -6.09 -1.82
CA PRO A 33 13.49 -6.00 -0.86
C PRO A 33 13.98 -5.32 0.43
N VAL A 34 13.14 -4.46 1.00
CA VAL A 34 13.43 -3.81 2.27
C VAL A 34 12.51 -4.37 3.35
N GLU A 35 13.03 -5.28 4.17
CA GLU A 35 12.33 -5.83 5.33
C GLU A 35 12.15 -4.78 6.43
N GLY A 36 11.04 -4.86 7.18
CA GLY A 36 10.82 -4.03 8.37
C GLY A 36 10.63 -2.55 8.09
N ALA A 37 10.50 -2.15 6.82
CA ALA A 37 10.02 -0.82 6.46
C ALA A 37 8.56 -0.67 6.92
N THR A 38 8.26 0.48 7.50
CA THR A 38 6.93 0.87 7.95
C THR A 38 6.18 1.51 6.78
N VAL A 39 5.03 0.96 6.43
CA VAL A 39 4.12 1.53 5.44
C VAL A 39 2.87 2.04 6.16
N GLU A 40 2.50 3.28 5.85
CA GLU A 40 1.38 3.99 6.46
C GLU A 40 0.34 4.37 5.42
N ALA A 41 -0.94 4.22 5.75
CA ALA A 41 -2.06 4.67 4.95
C ALA A 41 -3.15 5.24 5.87
N GLY A 42 -3.18 6.56 6.02
CA GLY A 42 -4.03 7.23 7.02
C GLY A 42 -3.67 6.77 8.43
N SER A 43 -4.64 6.20 9.17
CA SER A 43 -4.43 5.66 10.52
C SER A 43 -3.86 4.24 10.55
N LYS A 44 -3.80 3.54 9.41
CA LYS A 44 -3.29 2.16 9.35
C LYS A 44 -1.79 2.17 9.12
N ARG A 45 -1.05 1.44 9.95
CA ARG A 45 0.39 1.23 9.83
C ARG A 45 0.71 -0.27 9.83
N THR A 46 1.58 -0.70 8.93
CA THR A 46 2.08 -2.09 8.88
C THR A 46 3.57 -2.11 8.58
N ARG A 47 4.21 -3.26 8.80
CA ARG A 47 5.62 -3.48 8.46
C ARG A 47 5.74 -4.49 7.33
N THR A 48 6.78 -4.31 6.54
CA THR A 48 7.14 -5.24 5.46
C THR A 48 7.85 -6.48 5.99
N ASP A 49 7.58 -7.63 5.37
CA ASP A 49 8.23 -8.91 5.63
C ASP A 49 9.64 -9.00 4.99
N GLU A 50 10.31 -10.15 5.14
CA GLU A 50 11.63 -10.47 4.55
C GLU A 50 11.68 -10.25 3.02
N ARG A 51 10.53 -10.32 2.33
CA ARG A 51 10.40 -10.10 0.89
C ARG A 51 10.05 -8.65 0.53
N GLY A 52 10.05 -7.76 1.52
CA GLY A 52 9.67 -6.36 1.38
C GLY A 52 8.17 -6.17 1.12
N ARG A 53 7.31 -7.11 1.54
CA ARG A 53 5.87 -7.09 1.24
C ARG A 53 5.04 -6.82 2.48
N CYS A 54 3.92 -6.14 2.30
CA CYS A 54 2.88 -6.02 3.32
C CYS A 54 1.50 -5.98 2.67
N GLU A 55 0.47 -6.30 3.45
CA GLU A 55 -0.92 -6.34 2.97
C GLU A 55 -1.74 -5.19 3.56
N PHE A 56 -2.53 -4.55 2.69
CA PHE A 56 -3.48 -3.50 3.06
C PHE A 56 -4.88 -3.85 2.59
N THR A 57 -5.86 -3.35 3.33
CA THR A 57 -7.28 -3.45 3.00
C THR A 57 -7.91 -2.12 3.36
N PHE A 58 -8.48 -1.43 2.37
CA PHE A 58 -9.23 -0.18 2.58
C PHE A 58 -10.70 -0.49 2.78
N HIS A 59 -11.33 0.17 3.76
CA HIS A 59 -12.75 -0.04 4.08
C HIS A 59 -13.64 1.09 3.58
N THR A 60 -13.05 2.25 3.27
CA THR A 60 -13.77 3.39 2.70
C THR A 60 -13.20 3.76 1.33
N PRO A 61 -14.08 4.11 0.37
CA PRO A 61 -13.64 4.55 -0.94
C PRO A 61 -12.99 5.93 -0.85
N GLY A 62 -12.12 6.24 -1.82
CA GLY A 62 -11.40 7.51 -1.87
C GLY A 62 -9.93 7.34 -2.25
N PHE A 63 -9.17 8.43 -2.17
CA PHE A 63 -7.73 8.42 -2.41
C PHE A 63 -6.98 8.23 -1.10
N TRP A 64 -6.07 7.25 -1.10
CA TRP A 64 -5.23 6.90 0.02
C TRP A 64 -3.77 7.17 -0.35
N LYS A 65 -3.13 8.05 0.40
CA LYS A 65 -1.68 8.24 0.33
C LYS A 65 -1.01 7.16 1.16
N LEU A 66 -0.20 6.34 0.52
CA LEU A 66 0.69 5.40 1.19
C LEU A 66 2.07 6.02 1.33
N VAL A 67 2.68 5.89 2.50
CA VAL A 67 4.04 6.37 2.78
C VAL A 67 4.87 5.23 3.32
N ALA A 68 5.99 4.92 2.66
CA ALA A 68 6.97 3.96 3.12
C ALA A 68 8.14 4.70 3.78
N SER A 69 8.45 4.32 5.01
CA SER A 69 9.55 4.86 5.80
C SER A 69 10.29 3.75 6.53
N LYS A 70 11.57 3.96 6.83
CA LYS A 70 12.36 3.03 7.63
C LYS A 70 13.33 3.80 8.51
N SER A 71 13.43 3.42 9.78
CA SER A 71 14.40 4.00 10.68
C SER A 71 15.82 3.75 10.16
N PRO A 72 16.72 4.75 10.23
CA PRO A 72 18.11 4.57 9.83
C PRO A 72 18.80 3.56 10.74
N THR A 73 19.75 2.81 10.17
CA THR A 73 20.66 1.93 10.89
C THR A 73 22.04 2.58 11.00
N ASP A 74 22.99 1.91 11.66
CA ASP A 74 24.37 2.41 11.73
C ASP A 74 25.05 2.51 10.36
N ARG A 75 24.60 1.70 9.39
CA ARG A 75 25.17 1.66 8.03
C ARG A 75 24.34 2.41 7.00
N ASP A 76 23.01 2.37 7.11
CA ASP A 76 22.11 2.84 6.07
C ASP A 76 21.14 3.91 6.59
N ALA A 77 20.97 4.99 5.83
CA ALA A 77 19.92 5.97 6.02
C ALA A 77 18.90 5.83 4.89
N TYR A 78 17.60 5.83 5.22
CA TYR A 78 16.55 5.61 4.24
C TYR A 78 15.83 6.92 3.89
N ILE A 79 15.68 7.18 2.59
CA ILE A 79 14.84 8.27 2.10
C ILE A 79 13.43 7.68 1.89
N PRO A 80 12.39 8.23 2.54
CA PRO A 80 11.03 7.72 2.42
C PRO A 80 10.47 7.95 1.02
N ASP A 81 9.45 7.17 0.67
CA ASP A 81 8.74 7.28 -0.61
C ASP A 81 7.23 7.22 -0.37
N ALA A 82 6.45 7.79 -1.29
CA ALA A 82 5.00 7.84 -1.16
C ALA A 82 4.31 7.61 -2.51
N THR A 83 3.18 6.92 -2.47
CA THR A 83 2.33 6.71 -3.64
C THR A 83 0.85 6.94 -3.31
N LEU A 84 0.05 7.18 -4.34
CA LEU A 84 -1.40 7.32 -4.21
C LEU A 84 -2.08 6.05 -4.73
N VAL A 85 -3.04 5.56 -3.96
CA VAL A 85 -3.92 4.44 -4.34
C VAL A 85 -5.37 4.89 -4.20
N ARG A 86 -6.18 4.62 -5.21
CA ARG A 86 -7.61 4.89 -5.21
C ARG A 86 -8.37 3.64 -4.77
N ALA A 87 -9.08 3.74 -3.66
CA ALA A 87 -10.04 2.76 -3.21
C ALA A 87 -11.40 3.03 -3.88
N LEU A 88 -11.85 2.10 -4.70
CA LEU A 88 -13.14 2.15 -5.37
C LEU A 88 -14.21 1.45 -4.52
N PRO A 89 -15.46 1.96 -4.50
CA PRO A 89 -16.55 1.26 -3.84
C PRO A 89 -16.72 -0.13 -4.49
N ARG A 90 -17.08 -1.12 -3.69
CA ARG A 90 -17.63 -2.35 -4.25
C ARG A 90 -18.97 -1.96 -4.84
N SER A 91 -19.06 -1.91 -6.16
CA SER A 91 -20.36 -1.91 -6.82
C SER A 91 -21.04 -3.20 -6.41
N THR A 92 -21.82 -3.16 -5.33
CA THR A 92 -22.94 -4.07 -5.19
C THR A 92 -23.82 -3.69 -6.35
N THR A 93 -23.72 -4.43 -7.46
CA THR A 93 -24.76 -4.40 -8.47
C THR A 93 -26.03 -4.71 -7.71
N THR A 94 -26.81 -3.67 -7.43
CA THR A 94 -28.12 -3.80 -6.81
C THR A 94 -28.90 -4.70 -7.75
N ARG A 95 -29.11 -5.95 -7.33
CA ARG A 95 -30.03 -6.85 -8.00
C ARG A 95 -31.46 -6.43 -7.67
N THR A 96 -31.82 -5.17 -7.96
CA THR A 96 -33.21 -4.78 -8.16
C THR A 96 -33.56 -5.13 -9.60
N ALA A 97 -33.59 -6.44 -9.88
CA ALA A 97 -34.46 -6.94 -10.93
C ALA A 97 -35.88 -6.68 -10.44
N ARG A 98 -36.39 -5.53 -10.85
CA ARG A 98 -37.77 -5.09 -10.77
C ARG A 98 -38.69 -6.27 -11.12
N ARG A 99 -39.23 -6.96 -10.11
CA ARG A 99 -40.46 -7.75 -10.26
C ARG A 99 -41.60 -6.74 -10.42
N LEU A 100 -41.81 -6.27 -11.64
CA LEU A 100 -43.16 -5.93 -12.07
C LEU A 100 -43.71 -7.21 -12.70
N HIS A 101 -44.60 -7.88 -11.98
CA HIS A 101 -45.52 -8.82 -12.60
C HIS A 101 -46.92 -8.22 -12.41
N SER A 102 -47.52 -7.95 -13.58
CA SER A 102 -48.93 -7.81 -13.93
C SER A 102 -49.97 -8.02 -12.84
#